data_AF-A0A4P5SZV5-F1
#
_entry.id   AF-A0A4P5SZV5-F1
#
_cell.length_a   1.000
_cell.length_b   1.000
_cell.length_c   1.000
_cell.angle_alpha   90.00
_cell.angle_beta   90.00
_cell.angle_gamma   90.00
#
_symmetry.space_group_name_H-M   'P 1'
#
loop_
_entity.id
_entity.type
_entity.pdbx_description
1 polymer ?
#
loop_
_entity_poly.entity_id
_entity_poly.type
_entity_poly.pdbx_seq_one_letter_code
_entity_poly.pdbx_strand_id
1 'polypeptide(L)'
;MSPSPLDPKSPLIERRFLSRTDALLLTGMALLAVSLFCVWKREPVALPPGAQVFLVTEQYLEKRGFDLPQWGWMLGCGAACNLFLLWDSTPQNRSILAVLQGVAGLGALLFALRNTSGEIGAMMGLCGGLLLAWGALNRYQEITQSGDAQEIKP
;
A
#
# COMPACT_ATOMS: atom_id res chain seq x y z
N MET A 1 38.71 -33.90 -27.55
CA MET A 1 38.35 -32.82 -26.60
C MET A 1 36.91 -33.04 -26.20
N SER A 2 36.69 -33.57 -25.00
CA SER A 2 35.35 -33.84 -24.46
C SER A 2 34.79 -32.52 -23.93
N PRO A 3 33.57 -32.10 -24.30
CA PRO A 3 32.97 -30.90 -23.72
C PRO A 3 32.72 -31.11 -22.22
N SER A 4 33.16 -30.16 -21.41
CA SER A 4 32.94 -30.14 -19.96
C SER A 4 31.44 -30.15 -19.64
N PRO A 5 31.00 -30.88 -18.61
CA PRO A 5 29.61 -30.88 -18.16
C PRO A 5 29.24 -29.50 -17.64
N LEU A 6 28.15 -28.95 -18.18
CA LEU A 6 27.50 -27.73 -17.72
C LEU A 6 27.24 -27.80 -16.21
N ASP A 7 27.83 -26.87 -15.48
CA ASP A 7 27.63 -26.69 -14.04
C ASP A 7 26.16 -26.30 -13.79
N PRO A 8 25.34 -27.11 -13.09
CA PRO A 8 23.91 -26.85 -12.89
C PRO A 8 23.62 -25.76 -11.85
N LYS A 9 24.63 -25.01 -11.40
CA LYS A 9 24.51 -23.95 -10.40
C LYS A 9 24.39 -22.56 -11.03
N SER A 10 23.65 -22.40 -12.12
CA SER A 10 23.00 -21.10 -12.29
C SER A 10 21.98 -20.99 -11.17
N PRO A 11 22.03 -20.00 -10.26
CA PRO A 11 20.86 -19.65 -9.48
C PRO A 11 19.87 -19.20 -10.54
N LEU A 12 19.04 -20.14 -11.00
CA LEU A 12 17.80 -19.83 -11.66
C LEU A 12 17.20 -18.80 -10.74
N ILE A 13 17.14 -17.57 -11.24
CA ILE A 13 16.25 -16.53 -10.75
C ILE A 13 14.90 -17.23 -10.80
N GLU A 14 14.60 -17.92 -9.70
CA GLU A 14 13.37 -18.63 -9.49
C GLU A 14 12.39 -17.48 -9.51
N ARG A 15 11.75 -17.28 -10.68
CA ARG A 15 10.75 -16.27 -10.86
C ARG A 15 9.65 -16.70 -9.91
N ARG A 16 9.74 -16.28 -8.64
CA ARG A 16 8.66 -16.39 -7.67
C ARG A 16 7.49 -15.75 -8.37
N PHE A 17 6.60 -16.59 -8.90
CA PHE A 17 5.37 -16.12 -9.46
C PHE A 17 4.72 -15.27 -8.38
N LEU A 18 4.43 -14.03 -8.74
CA LEU A 18 3.85 -13.06 -7.83
C LEU A 18 2.60 -13.71 -7.24
N SER A 19 2.61 -13.98 -5.93
CA SER A 19 1.44 -14.58 -5.31
C SER A 19 0.26 -13.62 -5.44
N ARG A 20 -0.97 -14.13 -5.43
CA ARG A 20 -2.17 -13.27 -5.48
C ARG A 20 -2.13 -12.21 -4.37
N THR A 21 -1.61 -12.61 -3.21
CA THR A 21 -1.44 -11.78 -2.03
C THR A 21 -0.39 -10.68 -2.25
N ASP A 22 0.76 -11.00 -2.84
CA ASP A 22 1.77 -10.00 -3.20
C ASP A 22 1.26 -9.01 -4.25
N ALA A 23 0.48 -9.50 -5.22
CA ALA A 23 -0.14 -8.65 -6.24
C ALA A 23 -1.14 -7.66 -5.63
N LEU A 24 -1.97 -8.09 -4.67
CA LEU A 24 -2.88 -7.20 -3.94
C LEU A 24 -2.13 -6.14 -3.15
N LEU A 25 -1.07 -6.54 -2.44
CA LEU A 25 -0.24 -5.63 -1.65
C LEU A 25 0.46 -4.59 -2.55
N LEU A 26 1.07 -5.02 -3.66
CA LEU A 26 1.69 -4.13 -4.65
C LEU A 26 0.67 -3.17 -5.28
N THR A 27 -0.51 -3.67 -5.61
CA THR A 27 -1.59 -2.83 -6.16
C THR A 27 -2.05 -1.80 -5.15
N GLY A 28 -2.22 -2.20 -3.88
CA GLY A 28 -2.55 -1.27 -2.79
C GLY A 28 -1.50 -0.17 -2.61
N MET A 29 -0.22 -0.52 -2.66
CA MET A 29 0.88 0.45 -2.62
C MET A 29 0.89 1.38 -3.82
N ALA A 30 0.68 0.85 -5.03
CA ALA A 30 0.61 1.66 -6.24
C ALA A 30 -0.54 2.66 -6.18
N LEU A 31 -1.72 2.25 -5.69
CA LEU A 31 -2.85 3.15 -5.47
C LEU A 31 -2.55 4.21 -4.42
N LEU A 32 -1.91 3.87 -3.30
CA LEU A 32 -1.48 4.86 -2.32
C LEU A 32 -0.50 5.86 -2.93
N ALA A 33 0.48 5.41 -3.71
CA ALA A 33 1.44 6.28 -4.37
C ALA A 33 0.76 7.23 -5.38
N VAL A 34 -0.14 6.72 -6.23
CA VAL A 34 -0.92 7.53 -7.18
C VAL A 34 -1.83 8.51 -6.44
N SER A 35 -2.45 8.08 -5.35
CA SER A 35 -3.35 8.93 -4.57
C SER A 35 -2.66 10.21 -4.08
N LEU A 36 -1.36 10.19 -3.80
CA LEU A 36 -0.61 11.38 -3.35
C LEU A 36 -0.55 12.49 -4.40
N PHE A 37 -0.60 12.13 -5.67
CA PHE A 37 -0.59 13.08 -6.78
C PHE A 37 -1.99 13.56 -7.16
N CYS A 38 -3.03 12.86 -6.68
CA CYS A 38 -4.41 13.24 -6.90
C CYS A 38 -4.86 14.36 -5.94
N VAL A 39 -5.98 15.00 -6.26
CA VAL A 39 -6.62 16.01 -5.42
C VAL A 39 -7.27 15.32 -4.22
N TRP A 40 -6.94 15.82 -3.02
CA TRP A 40 -7.51 15.33 -1.76
C TRP A 40 -8.46 16.33 -1.14
N LYS A 41 -8.26 17.63 -1.31
CA LYS A 41 -9.19 18.65 -0.79
C LYS A 41 -9.25 19.83 -1.74
N ARG A 42 -10.42 20.47 -1.80
CA ARG A 42 -10.63 21.75 -2.45
C ARG A 42 -10.97 22.76 -1.37
N GLU A 43 -10.13 23.77 -1.19
CA GLU A 43 -10.37 24.84 -0.23
C GLU A 43 -10.80 26.11 -0.97
N PRO A 44 -11.86 26.81 -0.53
CA PRO A 44 -12.24 28.06 -1.15
C PRO A 44 -11.18 29.12 -0.87
N VAL A 45 -10.73 29.82 -1.91
CA VAL A 45 -9.79 30.93 -1.74
C VAL A 45 -10.52 32.09 -1.07
N ALA A 46 -10.07 32.48 0.13
CA ALA A 46 -10.59 33.66 0.82
C ALA A 46 -10.12 34.93 0.08
N LEU A 47 -10.92 35.38 -0.88
CA LEU A 47 -10.68 36.62 -1.61
C LEU A 47 -11.01 37.83 -0.71
N PRO A 48 -10.18 38.90 -0.74
CA PRO A 48 -10.49 40.13 -0.02
C PRO A 48 -11.84 40.68 -0.48
N PRO A 49 -12.60 41.35 0.42
CA PRO A 49 -14.00 41.75 0.16
C PRO A 49 -14.20 42.64 -1.08
N GLY A 50 -13.15 43.30 -1.58
CA GLY A 50 -13.19 44.09 -2.81
C GLY A 50 -13.01 43.32 -4.13
N ALA A 51 -12.53 42.07 -4.10
CA ALA A 51 -12.28 41.26 -5.30
C ALA A 51 -13.44 40.31 -5.66
N GLN A 52 -14.44 40.22 -4.77
CA GLN A 52 -15.59 39.30 -4.90
C GLN A 52 -16.57 39.71 -6.01
N VAL A 53 -16.50 40.96 -6.48
CA VAL A 53 -17.43 41.52 -7.47
C VAL A 53 -17.05 41.13 -8.91
N PHE A 54 -15.84 40.65 -9.16
CA PHE A 54 -15.32 40.50 -10.52
C PHE A 54 -15.15 39.06 -11.04
N LEU A 55 -15.32 38.04 -10.20
CA LEU A 55 -15.11 36.65 -10.62
C LEU A 55 -16.24 35.74 -10.12
N VAL A 56 -17.23 35.51 -10.97
CA VAL A 56 -18.21 34.41 -10.89
C VAL A 56 -17.54 33.09 -11.30
N THR A 57 -16.30 32.89 -10.84
CA THR A 57 -15.54 31.67 -11.04
C THR A 57 -14.99 31.34 -9.68
N GLU A 58 -15.66 30.45 -8.97
CA GLU A 58 -15.22 29.99 -7.65
C GLU A 58 -13.80 29.44 -7.81
N GLN A 59 -12.81 30.22 -7.35
CA GLN A 59 -11.43 29.78 -7.37
C GLN A 59 -11.24 28.86 -6.16
N TYR A 60 -11.18 27.56 -6.45
CA TYR A 60 -10.82 26.55 -5.48
C TYR A 60 -9.30 26.33 -5.52
N LEU A 61 -8.68 26.35 -4.35
CA LEU A 61 -7.32 25.87 -4.20
C LEU A 61 -7.37 24.34 -4.08
N GLU A 62 -6.87 23.64 -5.10
CA GLU A 62 -6.75 22.19 -5.06
C GLU A 62 -5.52 21.80 -4.26
N LYS A 63 -5.72 21.14 -3.12
CA LYS A 63 -4.66 20.52 -2.33
C LYS A 63 -4.50 19.06 -2.75
N ARG A 64 -3.30 18.72 -3.22
CA ARG A 64 -2.94 17.35 -3.54
C ARG A 64 -2.58 16.59 -2.27
N GLY A 65 -2.53 15.26 -2.38
CA GLY A 65 -2.13 14.40 -1.26
C GLY A 65 -0.76 14.79 -0.68
N PHE A 66 0.19 15.16 -1.56
CA PHE A 66 1.53 15.61 -1.17
C PHE A 66 1.58 16.97 -0.44
N ASP A 67 0.51 17.77 -0.53
CA ASP A 67 0.44 19.07 0.16
C ASP A 67 -0.10 18.95 1.59
N LEU A 68 -0.61 17.76 1.97
CA LEU A 68 -1.15 17.51 3.30
C LEU A 68 -0.01 17.27 4.29
N PRO A 69 0.07 17.95 5.45
CA PRO A 69 1.18 17.79 6.40
C PRO A 69 1.41 16.36 6.93
N GLN A 70 0.46 15.45 6.68
CA GLN A 70 0.42 14.08 7.15
C GLN A 70 0.75 13.05 6.04
N TRP A 71 1.10 13.48 4.82
CA TRP A 71 1.41 12.60 3.68
C TRP A 71 2.54 11.62 3.96
N GLY A 72 3.54 12.06 4.75
CA GLY A 72 4.67 11.23 5.15
C GLY A 72 4.27 10.00 5.94
N TRP A 73 3.16 10.06 6.69
CA TRP A 73 2.64 8.91 7.43
C TRP A 73 2.09 7.84 6.48
N MET A 74 1.32 8.26 5.48
CA MET A 74 0.71 7.36 4.50
C MET A 74 1.77 6.66 3.63
N LEU A 75 2.79 7.40 3.20
CA LEU A 75 3.95 6.81 2.52
C LEU A 75 4.76 5.91 3.44
N GLY A 76 4.97 6.30 4.70
CA GLY A 76 5.67 5.50 5.70
C GLY A 76 5.00 4.14 5.90
N CYS A 77 3.67 4.12 6.03
CA CYS A 77 2.89 2.88 6.12
C CYS A 77 3.02 2.02 4.86
N GLY A 78 2.90 2.61 3.66
CA GLY A 78 3.07 1.89 2.40
C GLY A 78 4.49 1.32 2.22
N ALA A 79 5.52 2.10 2.54
CA ALA A 79 6.92 1.68 2.48
C ALA A 79 7.23 0.58 3.50
N ALA A 80 6.69 0.66 4.71
CA ALA A 80 6.82 -0.39 5.72
C ALA A 80 6.21 -1.71 5.23
N CYS A 81 5.03 -1.68 4.61
CA CYS A 81 4.43 -2.85 3.98
C CYS A 81 5.35 -3.47 2.92
N ASN A 82 6.01 -2.67 2.09
CA ASN A 82 6.96 -3.17 1.09
C ASN A 82 8.20 -3.80 1.75
N LEU A 83 8.73 -3.15 2.78
CA LEU A 83 9.89 -3.65 3.51
C LEU A 83 9.60 -5.01 4.16
N PHE A 84 8.40 -5.20 4.73
CA PHE A 84 7.97 -6.49 5.29
C PHE A 84 7.67 -7.56 4.23
N LEU A 85 7.46 -7.16 2.97
CA LEU A 85 7.30 -8.08 1.85
C LEU A 85 8.66 -8.57 1.35
N LEU A 86 9.65 -7.67 1.32
CA LEU A 86 11.04 -7.97 0.93
C LEU A 86 11.85 -8.65 2.04
N TRP A 87 11.43 -8.55 3.30
CA TRP A 87 12.12 -9.18 4.43
C TRP A 87 12.05 -10.70 4.35
N ASP A 88 13.19 -11.36 4.53
CA ASP A 88 13.25 -12.83 4.44
C ASP A 88 12.47 -13.47 5.58
N SER A 89 11.41 -14.19 5.22
CA SER A 89 10.40 -14.64 6.17
C SER A 89 10.75 -16.03 6.70
N THR A 90 11.39 -16.07 7.86
CA THR A 90 11.55 -17.31 8.65
C THR A 90 10.18 -17.79 9.17
N PRO A 91 9.97 -19.11 9.36
CA PRO A 91 8.68 -19.63 9.83
C PRO A 91 8.23 -19.01 11.17
N GLN A 92 9.17 -18.62 12.05
CA GLN A 92 8.86 -17.94 13.31
C GLN A 92 8.35 -16.49 13.13
N ASN A 93 8.79 -15.78 12.09
CA ASN A 93 8.50 -14.34 11.95
C ASN A 93 7.40 -14.04 10.92
N ARG A 94 6.94 -15.05 10.16
CA ARG A 94 5.91 -14.88 9.11
C ARG A 94 4.61 -14.29 9.64
N SER A 95 4.11 -14.79 10.76
CA SER A 95 2.87 -14.30 11.39
C SER A 95 3.02 -12.86 11.88
N ILE A 96 4.15 -12.54 12.52
CA ILE A 96 4.45 -11.19 13.01
C ILE A 96 4.52 -10.19 11.85
N LEU A 97 5.22 -10.53 10.76
CA LEU A 97 5.32 -9.68 9.58
C LEU A 97 3.95 -9.44 8.93
N ALA A 98 3.11 -10.48 8.85
CA ALA A 98 1.74 -10.33 8.34
C ALA A 98 0.89 -9.39 9.22
N VAL A 99 1.00 -9.50 10.55
CA VAL A 99 0.31 -8.60 11.49
C VAL A 99 0.82 -7.16 11.36
N LEU A 100 2.14 -6.96 11.31
CA LEU A 100 2.73 -5.62 11.14
C LEU A 100 2.31 -4.97 9.81
N GLN A 101 2.26 -5.77 8.73
CA GLN A 101 1.77 -5.33 7.44
C GLN A 101 0.28 -4.97 7.48
N GLY A 102 -0.52 -5.75 8.22
CA GLY A 102 -1.94 -5.46 8.46
C GLY A 102 -2.15 -4.17 9.24
N VAL A 103 -1.36 -3.94 10.31
CA VAL A 103 -1.41 -2.70 11.10
C VAL A 103 -1.02 -1.50 10.25
N ALA A 104 0.02 -1.62 9.43
CA ALA A 104 0.44 -0.56 8.52
C ALA A 104 -0.62 -0.26 7.45
N GLY A 105 -1.20 -1.30 6.83
CA GLY A 105 -2.31 -1.16 5.86
C GLY A 105 -3.55 -0.52 6.50
N LEU A 106 -3.92 -0.95 7.71
CA LEU A 106 -5.02 -0.38 8.47
C LEU A 106 -4.76 1.08 8.86
N GLY A 107 -3.53 1.43 9.22
CA GLY A 107 -3.11 2.80 9.47
C GLY A 107 -3.31 3.71 8.26
N ALA A 108 -2.92 3.24 7.08
CA ALA A 108 -3.15 3.95 5.82
C ALA A 108 -4.66 4.10 5.51
N LEU A 109 -5.45 3.06 5.76
CA LEU A 109 -6.91 3.09 5.57
C LEU A 109 -7.60 4.08 6.51
N LEU A 110 -7.28 4.05 7.81
CA LEU A 110 -7.83 4.97 8.81
C LEU A 110 -7.47 6.42 8.50
N PHE A 111 -6.25 6.64 8.01
CA PHE A 111 -5.81 7.95 7.55
C PHE A 111 -6.65 8.46 6.37
N ALA A 112 -6.84 7.61 5.36
CA ALA A 112 -7.66 7.93 4.20
C ALA A 112 -9.12 8.21 4.61
N LEU A 113 -9.69 7.42 5.53
CA LEU A 113 -11.03 7.64 6.09
C LEU A 113 -11.14 8.99 6.80
N ARG A 114 -10.18 9.33 7.67
CA ARG A 114 -10.19 10.61 8.41
C ARG A 114 -10.11 11.82 7.48
N ASN A 115 -9.43 11.69 6.35
CA ASN A 115 -9.24 12.77 5.38
C ASN A 115 -10.12 12.61 4.12
N THR A 116 -11.16 11.77 4.17
CA THR A 116 -12.06 11.57 3.04
C THR A 116 -12.89 12.82 2.78
N SER A 117 -12.67 13.42 1.62
CA SER A 117 -13.38 14.60 1.12
C SER A 117 -14.34 14.28 -0.03
N GLY A 118 -14.46 13.00 -0.41
CA GLY A 118 -15.17 12.58 -1.62
C GLY A 118 -14.38 12.77 -2.92
N GLU A 119 -13.16 13.32 -2.85
CA GLU A 119 -12.31 13.52 -4.02
C GLU A 119 -11.59 12.24 -4.46
N ILE A 120 -11.16 12.22 -5.73
CA ILE A 120 -10.51 11.05 -6.37
C ILE A 120 -9.29 10.57 -5.58
N GLY A 121 -8.48 11.50 -5.04
CA GLY A 121 -7.29 11.14 -4.25
C GLY A 121 -7.65 10.42 -2.96
N ALA A 122 -8.67 10.87 -2.25
CA ALA A 122 -9.15 10.19 -1.05
C ALA A 122 -9.71 8.80 -1.38
N MET A 123 -10.48 8.66 -2.47
CA MET A 123 -11.00 7.36 -2.91
C MET A 123 -9.88 6.37 -3.26
N MET A 124 -8.88 6.82 -4.02
CA MET A 124 -7.70 6.00 -4.33
C MET A 124 -6.92 5.62 -3.07
N GLY A 125 -6.79 6.55 -2.12
CA GLY A 125 -6.17 6.29 -0.82
C GLY A 125 -6.92 5.22 -0.01
N LEU A 126 -8.25 5.31 0.03
CA LEU A 126 -9.11 4.32 0.68
C LEU A 126 -8.99 2.95 0.03
N CYS A 127 -9.09 2.87 -1.30
CA CYS A 127 -8.92 1.62 -2.04
C CYS A 127 -7.53 1.03 -1.81
N GLY A 128 -6.47 1.85 -1.83
CA GLY A 128 -5.10 1.43 -1.56
C GLY A 128 -4.94 0.85 -0.16
N GLY A 129 -5.43 1.55 0.87
CA GLY A 129 -5.41 1.08 2.26
C GLY A 129 -6.21 -0.20 2.47
N LEU A 130 -7.39 -0.32 1.83
CA LEU A 130 -8.23 -1.51 1.91
C LEU A 130 -7.55 -2.73 1.28
N LEU A 131 -6.95 -2.56 0.10
CA LEU A 131 -6.19 -3.64 -0.55
C LEU A 131 -4.99 -4.09 0.28
N LEU A 132 -4.31 -3.15 0.95
CA LEU A 132 -3.20 -3.49 1.85
C LEU A 132 -3.67 -4.30 3.07
N ALA A 133 -4.73 -3.86 3.73
CA ALA A 133 -5.30 -4.57 4.87
C ALA A 133 -5.81 -5.96 4.47
N TRP A 134 -6.49 -6.06 3.32
CA TRP A 134 -7.00 -7.31 2.79
C TRP A 134 -5.89 -8.27 2.37
N GLY A 135 -4.86 -7.76 1.69
CA GLY A 135 -3.67 -8.54 1.33
C GLY A 135 -2.96 -9.08 2.57
N ALA A 136 -2.80 -8.28 3.62
CA ALA A 136 -2.21 -8.73 4.87
C ALA A 136 -3.06 -9.82 5.56
N LEU A 137 -4.38 -9.70 5.52
CA LEU A 137 -5.30 -10.71 6.07
C LEU A 137 -5.21 -12.04 5.32
N ASN A 138 -5.19 -12.00 3.99
CA ASN A 138 -5.01 -13.21 3.17
C ASN A 138 -3.67 -13.89 3.48
N ARG A 139 -2.59 -13.10 3.61
CA ARG A 139 -1.27 -13.59 4.01
C ARG A 139 -1.31 -14.30 5.35
N TYR A 140 -2.03 -13.74 6.32
CA TYR A 140 -2.19 -14.32 7.65
C TYR A 140 -2.94 -15.66 7.59
N GLN A 141 -4.04 -15.73 6.83
CA GLN A 141 -4.83 -16.96 6.67
C GLN A 141 -4.03 -18.09 6.00
N GLU A 142 -3.24 -17.77 4.97
CA GLU A 142 -2.34 -18.74 4.32
C GLU A 142 -1.33 -19.34 5.30
N ILE A 143 -0.79 -18.52 6.21
CA ILE A 143 0.16 -18.98 7.24
C ILE A 143 -0.53 -19.91 8.24
N THR A 144 -1.72 -19.54 8.74
CA THR A 144 -2.46 -20.36 9.71
C THR A 144 -2.83 -21.73 9.13
N GLN A 145 -3.35 -21.77 7.89
CA GLN A 145 -3.69 -23.02 7.22
C GLN A 145 -2.47 -23.92 6.95
N SER A 146 -1.31 -23.32 6.69
CA SER A 146 -0.07 -24.07 6.48
C SER A 146 0.48 -24.68 7.77
N GLY A 147 0.22 -24.06 8.93
CA GLY A 147 0.61 -24.56 10.24
C GLY A 147 -0.14 -25.85 10.60
N ASP A 148 -1.47 -25.84 10.42
CA ASP A 148 -2.33 -26.99 10.71
C ASP A 148 -1.99 -28.21 9.83
N ALA A 149 -1.53 -27.98 8.60
CA ALA A 149 -1.14 -29.04 7.68
C ALA A 149 0.18 -29.75 8.04
N GLN A 150 1.06 -29.11 8.82
CA GLN A 150 2.32 -29.73 9.26
C GLN A 150 2.17 -30.59 10.51
N GLU A 151 1.11 -30.40 11.30
CA GLU A 151 0.88 -31.15 12.55
C GLU A 151 0.29 -32.55 12.31
N ILE A 152 -0.19 -32.85 11.08
CA ILE A 152 -0.84 -34.13 10.70
C ILE A 152 0.14 -35.07 9.95
N LYS A 153 1.43 -35.04 10.28
CA LYS A 153 2.35 -36.11 9.86
C LYS A 153 2.91 -36.82 11.10
N PRO A 154 2.31 -37.97 11.50
CA PRO A 154 2.96 -38.89 12.43
C PRO A 154 4.22 -39.52 11.82
#